data_AF-I6WKF7-F1
#
_entry.id   AF-I6WKF7-F1
#
_cell.length_a   1.000
_cell.length_b   1.000
_cell.length_c   1.000
_cell.angle_alpha   90.00
_cell.angle_beta   90.00
_cell.angle_gamma   90.00
#
_symmetry.space_group_name_H-M   'P 1'
#
loop_
_entity.id
_entity.type
_entity.pdbx_description
1 polymer ?
#
loop_
_entity_poly.entity_id
_entity_poly.type
_entity_poly.pdbx_seq_one_letter_code
_entity_poly.pdbx_strand_id
1 'polypeptide(L)'
;FNYRHSAPQVASEAWQGIRLLKAEEHSNYGLSVSVDDLGAGFSLKVVGQGARRVCDYLHIAVEQLVQALEQGGTLAIAYVPILPAAERQQLLDLNATTRAFPREHTVQRLFEAQAHARPAALAALQGEQSLSYGELNSRANRLAHHLLGLGVRPGDHVAILLPRSLDLLVSQLAVLKCAAAYVPLDINAPAERQAFMVQDSGAAWLLTGSERAVDYAVQRLDLDTLALDPQPSHNPDLSQSSDSVAYIMYTSGSTGTPKGVLVPHRGITRLVLNNGYADFNASDRVAFASNPAFDASTMDVWGPLLNGGQVQVIDHATLLDPAAFGLALADATVLFVTTALFNQYVQLIPQALAGLRILLCGGERADPAAFRSLLAQAPALRLVHCYGPTETTTYATTYEVRSLAETADSVPIGRPISNTQVHVLDAQLQPVPVGVTGEICIGGDGVAKGYLNRPELSAEKL
;
A
#
# COMPACT_ATOMS: atom_id res chain seq x y z
N PHE A 1 -19.28 24.12 -27.19
CA PHE A 1 -19.62 23.12 -28.22
C PHE A 1 -20.49 23.82 -29.26
N ASN A 2 -20.12 23.72 -30.54
CA ASN A 2 -20.84 24.38 -31.64
C ASN A 2 -21.01 23.39 -32.79
N TYR A 3 -22.24 23.04 -33.15
CA TYR A 3 -22.51 22.26 -34.35
C TYR A 3 -22.88 23.20 -35.49
N ARG A 4 -22.17 23.11 -36.60
CA ARG A 4 -22.35 23.98 -37.77
C ARG A 4 -22.69 23.11 -38.97
N HIS A 5 -23.97 23.13 -39.34
CA HIS A 5 -24.36 22.58 -40.63
C HIS A 5 -23.98 23.56 -41.73
N SER A 6 -22.87 23.27 -42.42
CA SER A 6 -22.37 24.07 -43.53
C SER A 6 -22.83 23.41 -44.82
N ALA A 7 -24.09 23.65 -45.20
CA ALA A 7 -24.57 23.30 -46.54
C ALA A 7 -23.59 23.86 -47.58
N PRO A 8 -23.30 23.15 -48.69
CA PRO A 8 -22.36 23.62 -49.70
C PRO A 8 -22.76 25.04 -50.12
N GLN A 9 -21.92 26.02 -49.77
CA GLN A 9 -22.15 27.40 -50.14
C GLN A 9 -22.17 27.47 -51.66
N VAL A 10 -23.34 27.75 -52.23
CA VAL A 10 -23.41 28.35 -53.57
C VAL A 10 -22.56 29.62 -53.45
N ALA A 11 -21.39 29.62 -54.08
CA ALA A 11 -20.45 30.73 -53.99
C ALA A 11 -21.20 32.00 -54.38
N SER A 12 -21.43 32.88 -53.40
CA SER A 12 -22.03 34.18 -53.64
C SER A 12 -21.08 34.97 -54.55
N GLU A 13 -21.59 35.48 -55.68
CA GLU A 13 -20.85 36.32 -56.63
C GLU A 13 -20.16 37.53 -55.96
N ALA A 14 -20.58 37.89 -54.74
CA ALA A 14 -20.02 38.99 -53.94
C ALA A 14 -18.53 38.82 -53.54
N TRP A 15 -17.94 37.63 -53.71
CA TRP A 15 -16.56 37.33 -53.28
C TRP A 15 -15.58 37.01 -54.41
N GLN A 16 -15.99 37.18 -55.68
CA GLN A 16 -15.07 36.99 -56.81
C GLN A 16 -13.90 37.99 -56.75
N GLY A 17 -12.68 37.47 -56.78
CA GLY A 17 -11.44 38.27 -56.71
C GLY A 17 -10.88 38.44 -55.28
N ILE A 18 -11.58 37.99 -54.25
CA ILE A 18 -11.08 38.02 -52.86
C ILE A 18 -10.48 36.65 -52.50
N ARG A 19 -9.21 36.65 -52.09
CA ARG A 19 -8.52 35.46 -51.57
C ARG A 19 -8.46 35.51 -50.06
N LEU A 20 -9.09 34.54 -49.39
CA LEU A 20 -8.92 34.36 -47.94
C LEU A 20 -7.49 33.91 -47.66
N LEU A 21 -6.71 34.76 -47.00
CA LEU A 21 -5.31 34.47 -46.66
C LEU A 21 -5.17 33.81 -45.28
N LYS A 22 -5.97 34.24 -44.31
CA LYS A 22 -5.99 33.73 -42.93
C LYS A 22 -7.34 34.03 -42.29
N ALA A 23 -7.87 33.08 -41.54
CA ALA A 23 -9.00 33.29 -40.64
C ALA A 23 -8.62 32.74 -39.27
N GLU A 24 -8.74 33.57 -38.23
CA GLU A 24 -8.53 33.17 -36.84
C GLU A 24 -9.84 33.30 -36.08
N GLU A 25 -10.13 32.28 -35.28
CA GLU A 25 -11.35 32.19 -34.50
C GLU A 25 -10.98 32.25 -33.03
N HIS A 26 -11.46 33.28 -32.33
CA HIS A 26 -11.14 33.51 -30.93
C HIS A 26 -12.29 32.99 -30.07
N SER A 27 -11.95 32.23 -29.03
CA SER A 27 -12.91 31.71 -28.04
C SER A 27 -12.64 32.37 -26.69
N ASN A 28 -13.70 32.82 -26.02
CA ASN A 28 -13.64 33.26 -24.62
C ASN A 28 -13.70 32.08 -23.62
N TYR A 29 -13.86 30.86 -24.11
CA TYR A 29 -13.91 29.63 -23.33
C TYR A 29 -12.56 28.92 -23.36
N GLY A 30 -12.14 28.33 -22.23
CA GLY A 30 -10.87 27.60 -22.10
C GLY A 30 -10.72 26.40 -23.04
N LEU A 31 -11.85 25.86 -23.53
CA LEU A 31 -11.90 24.87 -24.59
C LEU A 31 -13.17 25.09 -25.44
N SER A 32 -13.03 25.07 -26.76
CA SER A 32 -14.15 25.13 -27.71
C SER A 32 -14.00 24.02 -28.74
N VAL A 33 -15.09 23.30 -28.97
CA VAL A 33 -15.20 22.23 -29.97
C VAL A 33 -16.26 22.65 -30.96
N SER A 34 -15.92 22.64 -32.24
CA SER A 34 -16.83 22.85 -33.37
C SER A 34 -16.87 21.61 -34.26
N VAL A 35 -18.07 21.21 -34.66
CA VAL A 35 -18.31 20.14 -35.64
C VAL A 35 -18.91 20.78 -36.87
N ASP A 36 -18.18 20.75 -37.98
CA ASP A 36 -18.65 21.23 -39.26
C ASP A 36 -19.15 20.05 -40.10
N ASP A 37 -20.44 20.03 -40.40
CA ASP A 37 -21.06 19.07 -41.31
C ASP A 37 -21.02 19.64 -42.73
N LEU A 38 -20.26 18.98 -43.61
CA LEU A 38 -20.03 19.38 -44.99
C LEU A 38 -20.88 18.56 -45.98
N GLY A 39 -21.84 17.76 -45.50
CA GLY A 39 -22.73 16.93 -46.30
C GLY A 39 -22.12 15.62 -46.83
N ALA A 40 -20.79 15.52 -46.91
CA ALA A 40 -20.06 14.28 -47.25
C ALA A 40 -19.27 13.70 -46.07
N GLY A 41 -19.26 14.39 -44.92
CA GLY A 41 -18.52 14.01 -43.72
C GLY A 41 -18.50 15.14 -42.68
N PHE A 42 -17.90 14.85 -41.52
CA PHE A 42 -17.73 15.79 -40.43
C PHE A 42 -16.28 16.27 -40.33
N SER A 43 -16.08 17.56 -40.08
CA SER A 43 -14.80 18.15 -39.68
C SER A 43 -14.86 18.53 -38.20
N LEU A 44 -13.85 18.11 -37.43
CA LEU A 44 -13.73 18.43 -36.01
C LEU A 44 -12.67 19.52 -35.83
N LYS A 45 -13.07 20.64 -35.22
CA LYS A 45 -12.17 21.73 -34.87
C LYS A 45 -12.19 21.97 -33.36
N VAL A 46 -11.02 21.84 -32.73
CA VAL A 46 -10.87 22.11 -31.30
C VAL A 46 -9.91 23.28 -31.09
N VAL A 47 -10.28 24.22 -30.23
CA VAL A 47 -9.48 25.40 -29.86
C VAL A 47 -9.41 25.47 -28.33
N GLY A 48 -8.21 25.61 -27.77
CA GLY A 48 -7.99 25.67 -26.31
C GLY A 48 -6.78 24.86 -25.86
N GLN A 49 -6.55 24.81 -24.55
CA GLN A 49 -5.47 24.00 -23.98
C GLN A 49 -5.77 22.51 -24.16
N GLY A 50 -4.81 21.73 -24.65
CA GLY A 50 -5.01 20.30 -24.92
C GLY A 50 -5.88 20.00 -26.15
N ALA A 51 -6.15 20.99 -27.01
CA ALA A 51 -7.05 20.86 -28.16
C ALA A 51 -6.74 19.67 -29.06
N ARG A 52 -5.47 19.41 -29.38
CA ARG A 52 -5.07 18.26 -30.21
C ARG A 52 -5.50 16.94 -29.58
N ARG A 53 -5.24 16.77 -28.29
CA ARG A 53 -5.57 15.55 -27.54
C ARG A 53 -7.08 15.31 -27.47
N VAL A 54 -7.86 16.37 -27.23
CA VAL A 54 -9.32 16.31 -27.28
C VAL A 54 -9.82 15.98 -28.69
N CYS A 55 -9.21 16.56 -29.73
CA CYS A 55 -9.54 16.24 -31.12
C CYS A 55 -9.29 14.76 -31.43
N ASP A 56 -8.14 14.23 -31.01
CA ASP A 56 -7.79 12.82 -31.19
C ASP A 56 -8.83 11.90 -30.50
N TYR A 57 -9.28 12.24 -29.28
CA TYR A 57 -10.33 11.49 -28.58
C TYR A 57 -11.67 11.52 -29.29
N LEU A 58 -12.09 12.69 -29.76
CA LEU A 58 -13.35 12.84 -30.49
C LEU A 58 -13.30 12.09 -31.81
N HIS A 59 -12.17 12.13 -32.52
CA HIS A 59 -11.98 11.40 -33.77
C HIS A 59 -12.11 9.89 -33.56
N ILE A 60 -11.43 9.34 -32.54
CA ILE A 60 -11.52 7.92 -32.20
C ILE A 60 -12.95 7.56 -31.78
N ALA A 61 -13.59 8.37 -30.94
CA ALA A 61 -14.96 8.11 -30.49
C ALA A 61 -15.94 8.04 -31.67
N VAL A 62 -15.84 8.97 -32.63
CA VAL A 62 -16.69 8.99 -33.83
C VAL A 62 -16.39 7.79 -34.73
N GLU A 63 -15.11 7.48 -34.97
CA GLU A 63 -14.70 6.32 -35.76
C GLU A 63 -15.24 5.01 -35.17
N GLN A 64 -15.10 4.82 -33.86
CA GLN A 64 -15.59 3.63 -33.16
C GLN A 64 -17.12 3.56 -33.15
N LEU A 65 -17.81 4.71 -33.04
CA LEU A 65 -19.27 4.76 -33.13
C LEU A 65 -19.76 4.38 -34.52
N VAL A 66 -19.13 4.89 -35.58
CA VAL A 66 -19.48 4.53 -36.97
C VAL A 66 -19.26 3.04 -37.20
N GLN A 67 -18.11 2.49 -36.79
CA GLN A 67 -17.82 1.06 -36.90
C GLN A 67 -18.87 0.22 -36.15
N ALA A 68 -19.26 0.61 -34.94
CA ALA A 68 -20.28 -0.09 -34.17
C ALA A 68 -21.65 -0.08 -34.86
N LEU A 69 -22.04 1.06 -35.45
CA LEU A 69 -23.31 1.20 -36.18
C LEU A 69 -23.32 0.37 -37.47
N GLU A 70 -22.22 0.39 -38.24
CA GLU A 70 -22.09 -0.39 -39.48
C GLU A 70 -22.11 -1.90 -39.25
N GLN A 71 -21.56 -2.35 -38.12
CA GLN A 71 -21.53 -3.77 -37.74
C GLN A 71 -22.86 -4.25 -37.10
N GLY A 72 -23.88 -3.39 -37.01
CA GLY A 72 -25.16 -3.71 -36.36
C GLY A 72 -25.01 -3.93 -34.84
N GLY A 73 -24.01 -3.32 -34.24
CA GLY A 73 -23.62 -3.56 -32.86
C GLY A 73 -24.64 -3.04 -31.84
N THR A 74 -24.79 -3.78 -30.74
CA THR A 74 -25.55 -3.36 -29.54
C THR A 74 -24.63 -2.75 -28.48
N LEU A 75 -23.45 -2.24 -28.88
CA LEU A 75 -22.48 -1.65 -27.96
C LEU A 75 -23.09 -0.40 -27.31
N ALA A 76 -23.21 -0.40 -25.98
CA ALA A 76 -23.68 0.80 -25.29
C ALA A 76 -22.64 1.91 -25.44
N ILE A 77 -23.10 3.14 -25.67
CA ILE A 77 -22.26 4.34 -25.91
C ILE A 77 -21.17 4.49 -24.84
N ALA A 78 -21.46 4.11 -23.60
CA ALA A 78 -20.52 4.20 -22.48
C ALA A 78 -19.28 3.28 -22.61
N TYR A 79 -19.28 2.32 -23.54
CA TYR A 79 -18.14 1.43 -23.82
C TYR A 79 -17.40 1.77 -25.12
N VAL A 80 -17.74 2.87 -25.78
CA VAL A 80 -17.03 3.31 -26.98
C VAL A 80 -15.62 3.74 -26.57
N PRO A 81 -14.55 3.07 -27.06
CA PRO A 81 -13.19 3.45 -26.72
C PRO A 81 -12.87 4.85 -27.24
N ILE A 82 -12.29 5.69 -26.39
CA ILE A 82 -11.86 7.05 -26.77
C ILE A 82 -10.34 7.23 -26.75
N LEU A 83 -9.62 6.29 -26.13
CA LEU A 83 -8.17 6.38 -25.97
C LEU A 83 -7.43 5.99 -27.26
N PRO A 84 -6.46 6.81 -27.71
CA PRO A 84 -5.50 6.41 -28.72
C PRO A 84 -4.75 5.17 -28.29
N ALA A 85 -4.45 4.28 -29.24
CA ALA A 85 -3.74 3.03 -28.97
C ALA A 85 -2.40 3.27 -28.24
N ALA A 86 -1.67 4.32 -28.60
CA ALA A 86 -0.41 4.69 -27.95
C ALA A 86 -0.59 5.08 -26.48
N GLU A 87 -1.64 5.84 -26.14
CA GLU A 87 -1.92 6.22 -24.76
C GLU A 87 -2.41 5.01 -23.94
N ARG A 88 -3.25 4.16 -24.53
CA ARG A 88 -3.66 2.91 -23.90
C ARG A 88 -2.46 2.01 -23.60
N GLN A 89 -1.52 1.87 -24.54
CA GLN A 89 -0.29 1.12 -24.31
C GLN A 89 0.56 1.75 -23.21
N GLN A 90 0.71 3.08 -23.19
CA GLN A 90 1.40 3.79 -22.12
C GLN A 90 0.81 3.46 -20.74
N LEU A 91 -0.52 3.46 -20.60
CA LEU A 91 -1.18 3.09 -19.33
C LEU A 91 -0.94 1.64 -18.92
N LEU A 92 -0.81 0.72 -19.89
CA LEU A 92 -0.44 -0.67 -19.62
C LEU A 92 1.02 -0.80 -19.22
N ASP A 93 1.93 -0.07 -19.86
CA ASP A 93 3.37 -0.12 -19.59
C ASP A 93 3.72 0.41 -18.19
N LEU A 94 2.90 1.33 -17.64
CA LEU A 94 3.01 1.76 -16.24
C LEU A 94 2.81 0.60 -15.24
N ASN A 95 2.17 -0.49 -15.67
CA ASN A 95 1.90 -1.69 -14.89
C ASN A 95 2.89 -2.84 -15.18
N ALA A 96 3.95 -2.60 -15.96
CA ALA A 96 5.05 -3.56 -16.16
C ALA A 96 5.96 -3.64 -14.91
N THR A 97 5.41 -4.10 -13.79
CA THR A 97 6.05 -4.08 -12.46
C THR A 97 6.57 -5.43 -12.00
N THR A 98 6.55 -6.44 -12.87
CA THR A 98 6.96 -7.81 -12.53
C THR A 98 8.42 -7.86 -12.08
N ARG A 99 8.64 -8.41 -10.89
CA ARG A 99 9.99 -8.72 -10.37
C ARG A 99 9.98 -10.06 -9.68
N ALA A 100 11.05 -10.84 -9.88
CA ALA A 100 11.22 -12.12 -9.21
C ALA A 100 11.34 -11.94 -7.69
N PHE A 101 10.52 -12.68 -6.96
CA PHE A 101 10.56 -12.80 -5.49
C PHE A 101 10.08 -14.21 -5.12
N PRO A 102 10.37 -14.71 -3.91
CA PRO A 102 10.03 -16.08 -3.51
C PRO A 102 8.54 -16.23 -3.18
N ARG A 103 7.65 -15.95 -4.14
CA ARG A 103 6.19 -15.89 -4.01
C ARG A 103 5.56 -17.09 -3.33
N GLU A 104 6.10 -18.28 -3.56
CA GLU A 104 5.56 -19.55 -3.06
C GLU A 104 5.95 -19.84 -1.60
N HIS A 105 6.82 -19.04 -0.99
CA HIS A 105 7.27 -19.26 0.38
C HIS A 105 6.47 -18.41 1.37
N THR A 106 6.18 -19.00 2.53
CA THR A 106 5.57 -18.29 3.65
C THR A 106 6.61 -17.43 4.38
N VAL A 107 6.12 -16.44 5.12
CA VAL A 107 6.96 -15.48 5.86
C VAL A 107 7.88 -16.19 6.86
N GLN A 108 7.34 -17.14 7.64
CA GLN A 108 8.10 -17.93 8.61
C GLN A 108 9.19 -18.78 7.93
N ARG A 109 8.93 -19.35 6.74
CA ARG A 109 9.93 -20.13 6.00
C ARG A 109 11.10 -19.26 5.53
N LEU A 110 10.81 -18.03 5.08
CA LEU A 110 11.83 -17.09 4.67
C LEU A 110 12.65 -16.58 5.87
N PHE A 111 11.99 -16.33 7.01
CA PHE A 111 12.67 -16.01 8.26
C PHE A 111 13.57 -17.16 8.75
N GLU A 112 13.07 -18.41 8.71
CA GLU A 112 13.84 -19.61 9.08
C GLU A 112 15.10 -19.76 8.23
N ALA A 113 15.03 -19.45 6.94
CA ALA A 113 16.20 -19.42 6.06
C ALA A 113 17.24 -18.38 6.52
N GLN A 114 16.80 -17.20 6.95
CA GLN A 114 17.70 -16.19 7.53
C GLN A 114 18.32 -16.66 8.85
N ALA A 115 17.51 -17.25 9.74
CA ALA A 115 17.98 -17.75 11.03
C ALA A 115 18.95 -18.94 10.89
N HIS A 116 18.76 -19.77 9.87
CA HIS A 116 19.69 -20.83 9.55
C HIS A 116 21.00 -20.30 8.97
N ALA A 117 20.93 -19.34 8.05
CA ALA A 117 22.11 -18.78 7.39
C ALA A 117 22.95 -17.90 8.33
N ARG A 118 22.32 -17.19 9.27
CA ARG A 118 22.95 -16.16 10.11
C ARG A 118 22.48 -16.24 11.58
N PRO A 119 22.65 -17.39 12.26
CA PRO A 119 22.07 -17.61 13.59
C PRO A 119 22.56 -16.64 14.66
N ALA A 120 23.83 -16.20 14.56
CA ALA A 120 24.43 -15.26 15.51
C ALA A 120 24.27 -13.78 15.14
N ALA A 121 23.72 -13.47 13.96
CA ALA A 121 23.48 -12.08 13.57
C ALA A 121 22.32 -11.49 14.39
N LEU A 122 22.39 -10.21 14.69
CA LEU A 122 21.34 -9.52 15.43
C LEU A 122 20.06 -9.42 14.58
N ALA A 123 18.92 -9.80 15.14
CA ALA A 123 17.61 -9.73 14.48
C ALA A 123 16.75 -8.61 15.06
N ALA A 124 16.79 -8.41 16.38
CA ALA A 124 15.98 -7.40 17.05
C ALA A 124 16.66 -6.83 18.29
N LEU A 125 16.39 -5.57 18.59
CA LEU A 125 16.85 -4.88 19.79
C LEU A 125 15.74 -4.05 20.43
N GLN A 126 15.75 -3.98 21.76
CA GLN A 126 14.84 -3.19 22.58
C GLN A 126 15.62 -2.67 23.81
N GLY A 127 16.06 -1.41 23.77
CA GLY A 127 16.99 -0.88 24.76
C GLY A 127 18.28 -1.70 24.80
N GLU A 128 18.66 -2.18 25.99
CA GLU A 128 19.84 -3.04 26.19
C GLU A 128 19.58 -4.52 25.84
N GLN A 129 18.31 -4.91 25.68
CA GLN A 129 17.95 -6.28 25.32
C GLN A 129 18.09 -6.47 23.82
N SER A 130 18.56 -7.66 23.43
CA SER A 130 18.73 -7.98 22.02
C SER A 130 18.54 -9.47 21.78
N LEU A 131 18.11 -9.82 20.56
CA LEU A 131 17.96 -11.19 20.11
C LEU A 131 18.68 -11.36 18.78
N SER A 132 19.52 -12.36 18.69
CA SER A 132 20.00 -12.89 17.42
C SER A 132 18.87 -13.59 16.66
N TYR A 133 19.07 -13.82 15.35
CA TYR A 133 18.12 -14.58 14.54
C TYR A 133 17.88 -15.99 15.09
N GLY A 134 18.94 -16.66 15.57
CA GLY A 134 18.84 -17.99 16.17
C GLY A 134 18.04 -17.99 17.47
N GLU A 135 18.26 -17.01 18.35
CA GLU A 135 17.51 -16.86 19.60
C GLU A 135 16.05 -16.53 19.35
N LEU A 136 15.77 -15.58 18.45
CA LEU A 136 14.40 -15.22 18.07
C LEU A 136 13.66 -16.43 17.49
N ASN A 137 14.31 -17.18 16.59
CA ASN A 137 13.73 -18.39 16.01
C ASN A 137 13.46 -19.47 17.07
N SER A 138 14.42 -19.72 17.98
CA SER A 138 14.28 -20.70 19.06
C SER A 138 13.14 -20.34 20.00
N ARG A 139 13.03 -19.08 20.44
CA ARG A 139 11.93 -18.60 21.29
C ARG A 139 10.58 -18.74 20.60
N ALA A 140 10.49 -18.34 19.33
CA ALA A 140 9.27 -18.49 18.54
C ALA A 140 8.88 -19.96 18.34
N ASN A 141 9.85 -20.86 18.12
CA ASN A 141 9.61 -22.30 18.00
C ASN A 141 9.04 -22.88 19.29
N ARG A 142 9.61 -22.54 20.44
CA ARG A 142 9.12 -23.00 21.74
C ARG A 142 7.69 -22.56 22.02
N LEU A 143 7.39 -21.28 21.73
CA LEU A 143 6.02 -20.77 21.83
C LEU A 143 5.10 -21.47 20.82
N ALA A 144 5.54 -21.72 19.59
CA ALA A 144 4.75 -22.43 18.58
C ALA A 144 4.40 -23.85 19.03
N HIS A 145 5.37 -24.63 19.53
CA HIS A 145 5.13 -25.97 20.07
C HIS A 145 4.16 -25.95 21.26
N HIS A 146 4.27 -24.94 22.13
CA HIS A 146 3.32 -24.76 23.21
C HIS A 146 1.89 -24.51 22.69
N LEU A 147 1.72 -23.60 21.72
CA LEU A 147 0.42 -23.30 21.10
C LEU A 147 -0.18 -24.52 20.40
N LEU A 148 0.64 -25.31 19.69
CA LEU A 148 0.21 -26.58 19.09
C LEU A 148 -0.23 -27.58 20.16
N GLY A 149 0.49 -27.65 21.30
CA GLY A 149 0.11 -28.47 22.45
C GLY A 149 -1.20 -28.01 23.12
N LEU A 150 -1.50 -26.72 23.06
CA LEU A 150 -2.80 -26.13 23.47
C LEU A 150 -3.91 -26.33 22.43
N GLY A 151 -3.60 -26.96 21.28
CA GLY A 151 -4.57 -27.34 20.28
C GLY A 151 -4.80 -26.32 19.16
N VAL A 152 -3.94 -25.29 19.02
CA VAL A 152 -3.94 -24.42 17.84
C VAL A 152 -3.63 -25.26 16.59
N ARG A 153 -4.40 -25.06 15.52
CA ARG A 153 -4.30 -25.81 14.26
C ARG A 153 -3.99 -24.88 13.09
N PRO A 154 -3.46 -25.43 11.98
CA PRO A 154 -3.34 -24.68 10.74
C PRO A 154 -4.67 -24.04 10.32
N GLY A 155 -4.64 -22.75 10.01
CA GLY A 155 -5.82 -21.95 9.66
C GLY A 155 -6.56 -21.31 10.83
N ASP A 156 -6.22 -21.64 12.08
CA ASP A 156 -6.79 -20.96 13.25
C ASP A 156 -6.30 -19.51 13.33
N HIS A 157 -7.00 -18.72 14.14
CA HIS A 157 -6.64 -17.34 14.43
C HIS A 157 -6.17 -17.21 15.89
N VAL A 158 -5.12 -16.44 16.11
CA VAL A 158 -4.57 -16.15 17.44
C VAL A 158 -4.47 -14.64 17.61
N ALA A 159 -5.15 -14.10 18.61
CA ALA A 159 -5.12 -12.68 18.92
C ALA A 159 -3.84 -12.33 19.69
N ILE A 160 -3.29 -11.15 19.41
CA ILE A 160 -2.09 -10.65 20.08
C ILE A 160 -2.38 -9.25 20.62
N LEU A 161 -2.34 -9.09 21.94
CA LEU A 161 -2.51 -7.82 22.66
C LEU A 161 -1.21 -7.48 23.38
N LEU A 162 -0.22 -7.05 22.60
CA LEU A 162 1.10 -6.68 23.11
C LEU A 162 1.51 -5.31 22.57
N PRO A 163 2.23 -4.49 23.37
CA PRO A 163 2.92 -3.34 22.84
C PRO A 163 4.02 -3.78 21.86
N ARG A 164 4.66 -2.82 21.19
CA ARG A 164 5.91 -3.09 20.48
C ARG A 164 6.96 -3.62 21.46
N SER A 165 7.39 -4.85 21.26
CA SER A 165 8.34 -5.55 22.13
C SER A 165 9.00 -6.71 21.38
N LEU A 166 10.05 -7.27 21.97
CA LEU A 166 10.62 -8.53 21.49
C LEU A 166 9.60 -9.69 21.56
N ASP A 167 8.75 -9.72 22.59
CA ASP A 167 7.70 -10.75 22.75
C ASP A 167 6.62 -10.66 21.68
N LEU A 168 6.32 -9.47 21.16
CA LEU A 168 5.45 -9.31 20.00
C LEU A 168 6.04 -9.98 18.76
N LEU A 169 7.34 -9.80 18.50
CA LEU A 169 8.03 -10.45 17.37
C LEU A 169 8.03 -11.98 17.52
N VAL A 170 8.32 -12.47 18.72
CA VAL A 170 8.26 -13.90 19.07
C VAL A 170 6.84 -14.45 18.83
N SER A 171 5.81 -13.72 19.28
CA SER A 171 4.41 -14.11 19.15
C SER A 171 3.96 -14.18 17.69
N GLN A 172 4.26 -13.16 16.89
CA GLN A 172 3.95 -13.15 15.46
C GLN A 172 4.59 -14.35 14.75
N LEU A 173 5.88 -14.58 14.97
CA LEU A 173 6.58 -15.74 14.39
C LEU A 173 6.00 -17.07 14.87
N ALA A 174 5.69 -17.21 16.16
CA ALA A 174 5.15 -18.43 16.72
C ALA A 174 3.78 -18.80 16.12
N VAL A 175 2.89 -17.82 15.96
CA VAL A 175 1.58 -18.02 15.32
C VAL A 175 1.74 -18.44 13.87
N LEU A 176 2.60 -17.77 13.09
CA LEU A 176 2.87 -18.15 11.70
C LEU A 176 3.50 -19.56 11.60
N LYS A 177 4.33 -19.95 12.56
CA LYS A 177 4.92 -21.30 12.65
C LYS A 177 3.90 -22.39 12.98
N CYS A 178 2.77 -22.04 13.59
CA CYS A 178 1.62 -22.92 13.75
C CYS A 178 0.77 -23.06 12.47
N ALA A 179 1.18 -22.40 11.36
CA ALA A 179 0.36 -22.22 10.16
C ALA A 179 -1.00 -21.54 10.45
N ALA A 180 -1.04 -20.73 11.50
CA ALA A 180 -2.18 -19.93 11.94
C ALA A 180 -1.99 -18.45 11.54
N ALA A 181 -3.06 -17.67 11.60
CA ALA A 181 -3.01 -16.22 11.34
C ALA A 181 -3.04 -15.43 12.65
N TYR A 182 -2.20 -14.39 12.75
CA TYR A 182 -2.23 -13.51 13.92
C TYR A 182 -3.24 -12.37 13.74
N VAL A 183 -3.90 -11.98 14.82
CA VAL A 183 -4.86 -10.86 14.87
C VAL A 183 -4.33 -9.82 15.86
N PRO A 184 -3.59 -8.80 15.39
CA PRO A 184 -3.01 -7.81 16.28
C PRO A 184 -4.11 -6.87 16.81
N LEU A 185 -4.14 -6.68 18.12
CA LEU A 185 -5.05 -5.78 18.81
C LEU A 185 -4.28 -4.55 19.30
N ASP A 186 -4.91 -3.37 19.21
CA ASP A 186 -4.34 -2.16 19.78
C ASP A 186 -4.53 -2.17 21.30
N ILE A 187 -3.41 -2.12 22.03
CA ILE A 187 -3.39 -2.06 23.50
C ILE A 187 -4.09 -0.81 24.08
N ASN A 188 -4.23 0.24 23.27
CA ASN A 188 -4.89 1.48 23.64
C ASN A 188 -6.35 1.56 23.15
N ALA A 189 -6.82 0.56 22.38
CA ALA A 189 -8.21 0.51 21.98
C ALA A 189 -9.12 0.18 23.18
N PRO A 190 -10.38 0.68 23.20
CA PRO A 190 -11.36 0.30 24.20
C PRO A 190 -11.58 -1.22 24.26
N ALA A 191 -11.81 -1.75 25.46
CA ALA A 191 -12.03 -3.18 25.67
C ALA A 191 -13.17 -3.75 24.82
N GLU A 192 -14.27 -3.02 24.65
CA GLU A 192 -15.38 -3.41 23.77
C GLU A 192 -14.95 -3.63 22.32
N ARG A 193 -14.04 -2.79 21.82
CA ARG A 193 -13.50 -2.91 20.46
C ARG A 193 -12.60 -4.13 20.34
N GLN A 194 -11.76 -4.39 21.35
CA GLN A 194 -10.92 -5.59 21.39
C GLN A 194 -11.78 -6.86 21.45
N ALA A 195 -12.79 -6.89 22.33
CA ALA A 195 -13.74 -7.99 22.47
C ALA A 195 -14.46 -8.30 21.15
N PHE A 196 -14.94 -7.26 20.45
CA PHE A 196 -15.55 -7.42 19.14
C PHE A 196 -14.59 -8.06 18.13
N MET A 197 -13.34 -7.58 18.06
CA MET A 197 -12.34 -8.11 17.12
C MET A 197 -11.97 -9.57 17.44
N VAL A 198 -11.85 -9.92 18.72
CA VAL A 198 -11.60 -11.31 19.15
C VAL A 198 -12.78 -12.21 18.80
N GLN A 199 -14.01 -11.75 19.04
CA GLN A 199 -15.21 -12.52 18.73
C GLN A 199 -15.40 -12.69 17.21
N ASP A 200 -15.29 -11.62 16.42
CA ASP A 200 -15.48 -11.67 14.97
C ASP A 200 -14.36 -12.48 14.29
N SER A 201 -13.12 -12.37 14.79
CA SER A 201 -12.02 -13.20 14.30
C SER A 201 -12.18 -14.68 14.67
N GLY A 202 -12.94 -15.01 15.71
CA GLY A 202 -12.98 -16.37 16.23
C GLY A 202 -11.63 -16.83 16.76
N ALA A 203 -10.79 -15.89 17.23
CA ALA A 203 -9.47 -16.21 17.75
C ALA A 203 -9.58 -17.16 18.96
N ALA A 204 -8.92 -18.31 18.86
CA ALA A 204 -8.99 -19.34 19.88
C ALA A 204 -8.24 -18.96 21.16
N TRP A 205 -7.13 -18.21 20.99
CA TRP A 205 -6.24 -17.78 22.06
C TRP A 205 -5.90 -16.30 21.92
N LEU A 206 -5.66 -15.65 23.06
CA LEU A 206 -5.14 -14.29 23.20
C LEU A 206 -3.77 -14.34 23.88
N LEU A 207 -2.75 -13.84 23.20
CA LEU A 207 -1.40 -13.67 23.75
C LEU A 207 -1.25 -12.26 24.32
N THR A 208 -0.87 -12.15 25.60
CA THR A 208 -0.71 -10.87 26.31
C THR A 208 0.30 -11.02 27.47
N GLY A 209 0.60 -9.92 28.18
CA GLY A 209 1.26 -9.96 29.49
C GLY A 209 0.26 -10.01 30.65
N SER A 210 0.68 -10.59 31.79
CA SER A 210 -0.13 -10.79 33.00
C SER A 210 -0.70 -9.49 33.58
N GLU A 211 -0.02 -8.36 33.37
CA GLU A 211 -0.42 -7.03 33.84
C GLU A 211 -1.65 -6.47 33.12
N ARG A 212 -2.01 -7.01 31.95
CA ARG A 212 -3.19 -6.54 31.21
C ARG A 212 -4.47 -7.10 31.76
N ALA A 213 -5.44 -6.22 31.99
CA ALA A 213 -6.81 -6.61 32.26
C ALA A 213 -7.49 -7.01 30.93
N VAL A 214 -8.11 -8.18 30.93
CA VAL A 214 -8.91 -8.69 29.81
C VAL A 214 -10.26 -9.08 30.40
N ASP A 215 -11.30 -8.33 30.07
CA ASP A 215 -12.66 -8.42 30.63
C ASP A 215 -13.68 -9.06 29.68
N TYR A 216 -13.20 -9.66 28.58
CA TYR A 216 -14.00 -10.38 27.61
C TYR A 216 -13.60 -11.86 27.52
N ALA A 217 -14.54 -12.71 27.09
CA ALA A 217 -14.38 -14.15 27.09
C ALA A 217 -13.42 -14.62 25.98
N VAL A 218 -12.20 -15.00 26.35
CA VAL A 218 -11.20 -15.61 25.46
C VAL A 218 -10.23 -16.46 26.27
N GLN A 219 -9.69 -17.53 25.68
CA GLN A 219 -8.57 -18.25 26.32
C GLN A 219 -7.33 -17.37 26.26
N ARG A 220 -6.68 -17.17 27.40
CA ARG A 220 -5.59 -16.22 27.56
C ARG A 220 -4.29 -16.95 27.88
N LEU A 221 -3.20 -16.49 27.27
CA LEU A 221 -1.84 -16.93 27.58
C LEU A 221 -0.98 -15.72 27.97
N ASP A 222 -0.53 -15.72 29.22
CA ASP A 222 0.34 -14.69 29.79
C ASP A 222 1.81 -15.03 29.53
N LEU A 223 2.43 -14.35 28.57
CA LEU A 223 3.76 -14.69 28.07
C LEU A 223 4.88 -14.46 29.10
N ASP A 224 4.74 -13.45 29.95
CA ASP A 224 5.71 -13.07 30.97
C ASP A 224 5.81 -14.08 32.13
N THR A 225 4.78 -14.91 32.32
CA THR A 225 4.75 -15.96 33.36
C THR A 225 4.96 -17.37 32.80
N LEU A 226 5.05 -17.49 31.47
CA LEU A 226 5.08 -18.77 30.78
C LEU A 226 6.48 -19.39 30.75
N ALA A 227 6.62 -20.57 31.34
CA ALA A 227 7.86 -21.35 31.26
C ALA A 227 7.92 -22.16 29.96
N LEU A 228 8.59 -21.61 28.94
CA LEU A 228 8.77 -22.25 27.63
C LEU A 228 10.02 -23.13 27.50
N ASP A 229 10.92 -23.13 28.48
CA ASP A 229 12.16 -23.91 28.44
C ASP A 229 12.00 -25.41 28.15
N PRO A 230 10.95 -26.09 28.63
CA PRO A 230 10.73 -27.51 28.32
C PRO A 230 10.33 -27.77 26.86
N GLN A 231 9.89 -26.75 26.12
CA GLN A 231 9.39 -26.93 24.75
C GLN A 231 10.53 -27.14 23.75
N PRO A 232 10.30 -27.90 22.66
CA PRO A 232 11.29 -28.06 21.61
C PRO A 232 11.66 -26.72 20.96
N SER A 233 12.93 -26.54 20.60
CA SER A 233 13.44 -25.34 19.93
C SER A 233 13.59 -25.48 18.41
N HIS A 234 13.30 -26.65 17.83
CA HIS A 234 13.30 -26.86 16.38
C HIS A 234 12.00 -26.35 15.73
N ASN A 235 12.06 -25.99 14.45
CA ASN A 235 10.89 -25.49 13.72
C ASN A 235 9.78 -26.58 13.70
N PRO A 236 8.50 -26.24 13.94
CA PRO A 236 7.41 -27.22 13.83
C PRO A 236 7.21 -27.82 12.42
N ASP A 237 7.79 -27.18 11.39
CA ASP A 237 7.83 -27.66 10.00
C ASP A 237 6.47 -27.97 9.35
N LEU A 238 5.41 -27.27 9.78
CA LEU A 238 4.09 -27.38 9.18
C LEU A 238 4.07 -26.81 7.74
N SER A 239 3.36 -27.51 6.85
CA SER A 239 3.17 -27.08 5.45
C SER A 239 1.99 -26.11 5.35
N GLN A 240 2.17 -25.03 4.59
CA GLN A 240 1.17 -24.00 4.38
C GLN A 240 1.45 -23.29 3.04
N SER A 241 0.38 -22.91 2.33
CA SER A 241 0.50 -22.13 1.09
C SER A 241 0.82 -20.66 1.41
N SER A 242 1.57 -19.99 0.54
CA SER A 242 1.75 -18.53 0.66
C SER A 242 0.45 -17.74 0.39
N ASP A 243 -0.56 -18.39 -0.19
CA ASP A 243 -1.92 -17.86 -0.34
C ASP A 243 -2.78 -17.99 0.92
N SER A 244 -2.31 -18.70 1.95
CA SER A 244 -2.96 -18.75 3.27
C SER A 244 -2.84 -17.40 4.00
N VAL A 245 -3.80 -17.10 4.85
CA VAL A 245 -3.85 -15.86 5.65
C VAL A 245 -2.71 -15.87 6.65
N ALA A 246 -1.89 -14.82 6.64
CA ALA A 246 -0.82 -14.59 7.60
C ALA A 246 -1.32 -13.75 8.78
N TYR A 247 -2.15 -12.75 8.50
CA TYR A 247 -2.77 -11.93 9.53
C TYR A 247 -4.14 -11.41 9.15
N ILE A 248 -4.88 -10.98 10.17
CA ILE A 248 -6.16 -10.27 10.02
C ILE A 248 -6.03 -8.92 10.69
N MET A 249 -6.08 -7.84 9.91
CA MET A 249 -6.06 -6.48 10.44
C MET A 249 -7.41 -5.81 10.29
N TYR A 250 -7.91 -5.24 11.39
CA TYR A 250 -9.21 -4.60 11.41
C TYR A 250 -9.10 -3.12 11.06
N THR A 251 -9.88 -2.70 10.07
CA THR A 251 -10.02 -1.28 9.70
C THR A 251 -11.38 -0.74 10.13
N SER A 252 -11.52 0.59 10.22
CA SER A 252 -12.84 1.20 10.44
C SER A 252 -13.73 0.97 9.22
N GLY A 253 -14.84 0.25 9.41
CA GLY A 253 -15.87 0.13 8.39
C GLY A 253 -16.61 1.46 8.20
N SER A 254 -17.10 1.71 6.98
CA SER A 254 -17.94 2.87 6.66
C SER A 254 -19.25 2.90 7.47
N THR A 255 -19.69 1.74 7.94
CA THR A 255 -20.87 1.55 8.81
C THR A 255 -20.56 1.72 10.31
N GLY A 256 -19.31 2.03 10.67
CA GLY A 256 -18.84 2.14 12.06
C GLY A 256 -18.37 0.83 12.69
N THR A 257 -18.79 -0.33 12.16
CA THR A 257 -18.31 -1.64 12.63
C THR A 257 -16.95 -1.97 12.02
N PRO A 258 -15.93 -2.36 12.81
CA PRO A 258 -14.65 -2.78 12.28
C PRO A 258 -14.79 -3.99 11.33
N LYS A 259 -13.94 -4.03 10.28
CA LYS A 259 -13.90 -5.14 9.30
C LYS A 259 -12.50 -5.75 9.25
N GLY A 260 -12.39 -7.07 9.39
CA GLY A 260 -11.11 -7.78 9.35
C GLY A 260 -10.66 -8.02 7.91
N VAL A 261 -9.51 -7.48 7.51
CA VAL A 261 -8.90 -7.70 6.19
C VAL A 261 -8.01 -8.94 6.25
N LEU A 262 -8.28 -9.92 5.38
CA LEU A 262 -7.55 -11.20 5.33
C LEU A 262 -6.30 -11.09 4.45
N VAL A 263 -5.12 -10.88 5.04
CA VAL A 263 -3.88 -10.67 4.28
C VAL A 263 -3.08 -11.97 4.15
N PRO A 264 -2.74 -12.42 2.91
CA PRO A 264 -1.97 -13.64 2.71
C PRO A 264 -0.46 -13.41 2.89
N HIS A 265 0.29 -14.48 3.16
CA HIS A 265 1.76 -14.40 3.26
C HIS A 265 2.43 -13.80 2.02
N ARG A 266 1.94 -14.14 0.82
CA ARG A 266 2.48 -13.58 -0.44
C ARG A 266 2.42 -12.04 -0.47
N GLY A 267 1.44 -11.42 0.17
CA GLY A 267 1.33 -9.96 0.23
C GLY A 267 2.48 -9.34 1.03
N ILE A 268 2.83 -9.96 2.16
CA ILE A 268 3.95 -9.53 3.01
C ILE A 268 5.28 -9.69 2.26
N THR A 269 5.50 -10.86 1.64
CA THR A 269 6.75 -11.12 0.91
C THR A 269 6.91 -10.20 -0.30
N ARG A 270 5.81 -9.92 -1.03
CA ARG A 270 5.78 -8.92 -2.12
C ARG A 270 6.13 -7.53 -1.63
N LEU A 271 5.65 -7.14 -0.44
CA LEU A 271 5.91 -5.83 0.15
C LEU A 271 7.39 -5.62 0.46
N VAL A 272 8.10 -6.64 0.94
CA VAL A 272 9.43 -6.45 1.56
C VAL A 272 10.60 -7.04 0.78
N LEU A 273 10.37 -7.96 -0.16
CA LEU A 273 11.44 -8.60 -0.95
C LEU A 273 11.41 -8.14 -2.40
N ASN A 274 12.55 -7.62 -2.90
CA ASN A 274 12.69 -7.09 -4.26
C ASN A 274 11.52 -6.16 -4.67
N ASN A 275 11.06 -5.34 -3.72
CA ASN A 275 9.83 -4.57 -3.79
C ASN A 275 9.93 -3.34 -4.74
N GLY A 276 11.15 -2.90 -5.06
CA GLY A 276 11.43 -1.81 -6.00
C GLY A 276 11.36 -0.39 -5.42
N TYR A 277 10.92 -0.21 -4.17
CA TYR A 277 10.88 1.09 -3.51
C TYR A 277 12.00 1.25 -2.45
N ALA A 278 12.35 0.16 -1.76
CA ALA A 278 13.40 0.12 -0.76
C ALA A 278 14.33 -1.08 -0.99
N ASP A 279 15.62 -0.82 -0.89
CA ASP A 279 16.73 -1.77 -0.96
C ASP A 279 17.11 -2.24 0.45
N PHE A 280 16.16 -2.90 1.12
CA PHE A 280 16.40 -3.51 2.43
C PHE A 280 17.54 -4.51 2.36
N ASN A 281 18.44 -4.48 3.34
CA ASN A 281 19.62 -5.34 3.38
C ASN A 281 20.09 -5.61 4.83
N ALA A 282 21.14 -6.42 4.94
CA ALA A 282 21.68 -6.90 6.21
C ALA A 282 22.23 -5.81 7.14
N SER A 283 22.61 -4.66 6.58
CA SER A 283 23.15 -3.52 7.34
C SER A 283 22.05 -2.60 7.85
N ASP A 284 20.80 -2.83 7.46
CA ASP A 284 19.70 -1.97 7.89
C ASP A 284 19.29 -2.28 9.32
N ARG A 285 19.13 -1.20 10.08
CA ARG A 285 18.36 -1.15 11.32
C ARG A 285 17.08 -0.37 11.05
N VAL A 286 15.94 -1.05 11.08
CA VAL A 286 14.63 -0.49 10.79
C VAL A 286 13.92 -0.18 12.11
N ALA A 287 13.53 1.07 12.30
CA ALA A 287 12.80 1.50 13.49
C ALA A 287 11.36 0.98 13.43
N PHE A 288 11.02 0.07 14.33
CA PHE A 288 9.66 -0.38 14.55
C PHE A 288 8.92 0.62 15.42
N ALA A 289 8.23 1.53 14.75
CA ALA A 289 7.52 2.67 15.35
C ALA A 289 6.02 2.67 14.99
N SER A 290 5.58 1.85 14.03
CA SER A 290 4.17 1.73 13.68
C SER A 290 3.37 1.02 14.78
N ASN A 291 2.09 1.36 14.96
CA ASN A 291 1.23 0.60 15.86
C ASN A 291 1.09 -0.84 15.32
N PRO A 292 1.30 -1.90 16.13
CA PRO A 292 1.14 -3.30 15.70
C PRO A 292 -0.22 -3.63 15.08
N ALA A 293 -1.29 -2.90 15.45
CA ALA A 293 -2.62 -3.09 14.91
C ALA A 293 -2.85 -2.41 13.54
N PHE A 294 -1.86 -1.68 13.02
CA PHE A 294 -1.86 -1.11 11.67
C PHE A 294 -0.86 -1.83 10.77
N ASP A 295 -1.20 -1.94 9.49
CA ASP A 295 -0.43 -2.69 8.49
C ASP A 295 0.92 -2.09 8.14
N ALA A 296 1.15 -0.80 8.44
CA ALA A 296 2.48 -0.20 8.40
C ALA A 296 3.53 -0.99 9.21
N SER A 297 3.13 -1.60 10.33
CA SER A 297 4.01 -2.45 11.16
C SER A 297 4.55 -3.67 10.41
N THR A 298 3.86 -4.11 9.36
CA THR A 298 4.29 -5.23 8.50
C THR A 298 5.63 -4.93 7.83
N MET A 299 5.85 -3.70 7.38
CA MET A 299 7.13 -3.29 6.79
C MET A 299 8.21 -3.17 7.87
N ASP A 300 7.88 -2.52 8.99
CA ASP A 300 8.81 -2.33 10.12
C ASP A 300 9.41 -3.65 10.63
N VAL A 301 8.59 -4.71 10.67
CA VAL A 301 8.99 -6.04 11.16
C VAL A 301 9.60 -6.89 10.04
N TRP A 302 8.87 -7.11 8.95
CA TRP A 302 9.29 -8.09 7.94
C TRP A 302 10.29 -7.54 6.93
N GLY A 303 10.36 -6.22 6.78
CA GLY A 303 11.39 -5.50 6.01
C GLY A 303 12.81 -5.93 6.39
N PRO A 304 13.24 -5.71 7.65
CA PRO A 304 14.54 -6.17 8.11
C PRO A 304 14.62 -7.70 8.23
N LEU A 305 13.63 -8.35 8.86
CA LEU A 305 13.75 -9.77 9.23
C LEU A 305 13.84 -10.72 8.04
N LEU A 306 13.27 -10.37 6.88
CA LEU A 306 13.38 -11.20 5.68
C LEU A 306 14.59 -10.84 4.81
N ASN A 307 15.21 -9.68 5.03
CA ASN A 307 16.42 -9.23 4.32
C ASN A 307 17.71 -9.37 5.17
N GLY A 308 17.59 -9.86 6.41
CA GLY A 308 18.71 -10.10 7.32
C GLY A 308 19.19 -8.87 8.08
N GLY A 309 18.39 -7.80 8.08
CA GLY A 309 18.63 -6.59 8.88
C GLY A 309 18.14 -6.76 10.32
N GLN A 310 17.96 -5.64 11.00
CA GLN A 310 17.60 -5.58 12.42
C GLN A 310 16.31 -4.79 12.64
N VAL A 311 15.43 -5.30 13.48
CA VAL A 311 14.27 -4.55 14.03
C VAL A 311 14.73 -3.79 15.26
N GLN A 312 14.61 -2.47 15.24
CA GLN A 312 14.79 -1.64 16.43
C GLN A 312 13.44 -1.27 17.03
N VAL A 313 13.10 -1.87 18.17
CA VAL A 313 11.83 -1.62 18.85
C VAL A 313 11.84 -0.24 19.48
N ILE A 314 10.92 0.62 19.05
CA ILE A 314 10.69 1.95 19.65
C ILE A 314 9.39 1.88 20.42
N ASP A 315 9.39 1.98 21.75
CA ASP A 315 8.15 1.94 22.52
C ASP A 315 7.25 3.16 22.25
N HIS A 316 6.02 3.14 22.75
CA HIS A 316 5.04 4.20 22.49
C HIS A 316 5.40 5.54 23.13
N ALA A 317 5.97 5.53 24.34
CA ALA A 317 6.33 6.75 25.03
C ALA A 317 7.53 7.42 24.34
N THR A 318 8.55 6.63 23.97
CA THR A 318 9.70 7.11 23.20
C THR A 318 9.27 7.70 21.86
N LEU A 319 8.34 7.04 21.13
CA LEU A 319 7.84 7.57 19.86
C LEU A 319 7.17 8.94 19.99
N LEU A 320 6.49 9.23 21.11
CA LEU A 320 5.76 10.48 21.29
C LEU A 320 6.63 11.62 21.84
N ASP A 321 7.77 11.32 22.46
CA ASP A 321 8.74 12.31 22.92
C ASP A 321 9.75 12.62 21.81
N PRO A 322 9.76 13.84 21.24
CA PRO A 322 10.68 14.20 20.17
C PRO A 322 12.15 13.99 20.55
N ALA A 323 12.56 14.35 21.77
CA ALA A 323 13.96 14.26 22.17
C ALA A 323 14.39 12.80 22.32
N ALA A 324 13.56 11.99 22.99
CA ALA A 324 13.82 10.56 23.15
C ALA A 324 13.80 9.84 21.80
N PHE A 325 12.83 10.15 20.94
CA PHE A 325 12.74 9.57 19.61
C PHE A 325 13.94 9.93 18.74
N GLY A 326 14.35 11.20 18.74
CA GLY A 326 15.52 11.68 18.00
C GLY A 326 16.81 10.95 18.43
N LEU A 327 17.00 10.71 19.73
CA LEU A 327 18.11 9.90 20.24
C LEU A 327 18.01 8.44 19.82
N ALA A 328 16.82 7.84 19.90
CA ALA A 328 16.61 6.46 19.50
C ALA A 328 16.87 6.22 18.00
N LEU A 329 16.65 7.23 17.15
CA LEU A 329 16.92 7.14 15.72
C LEU A 329 18.40 7.25 15.34
N ALA A 330 19.31 7.55 16.28
CA ALA A 330 20.74 7.76 15.96
C ALA A 330 21.39 6.56 15.24
N ASP A 331 20.97 5.33 15.58
CA ASP A 331 21.45 4.10 14.94
C ASP A 331 20.47 3.55 13.88
N ALA A 332 19.31 4.18 13.70
CA ALA A 332 18.31 3.74 12.74
C ALA A 332 18.74 4.14 11.33
N THR A 333 18.42 3.28 10.37
CA THR A 333 18.70 3.51 8.94
C THR A 333 17.43 3.68 8.13
N VAL A 334 16.33 3.05 8.55
CA VAL A 334 15.04 3.13 7.88
C VAL A 334 13.94 3.39 8.90
N LEU A 335 13.03 4.29 8.55
CA LEU A 335 11.86 4.62 9.37
C LEU A 335 10.66 4.79 8.46
N PHE A 336 9.51 4.25 8.88
CA PHE A 336 8.21 4.73 8.43
C PHE A 336 7.52 5.53 9.54
N VAL A 337 6.88 6.63 9.17
CA VAL A 337 5.98 7.40 10.04
C VAL A 337 4.73 7.81 9.28
N THR A 338 3.62 8.01 9.98
CA THR A 338 2.42 8.59 9.36
C THR A 338 2.72 10.01 8.89
N THR A 339 2.00 10.47 7.86
CA THR A 339 2.15 11.84 7.33
C THR A 339 2.00 12.91 8.42
N ALA A 340 1.01 12.79 9.32
CA ALA A 340 0.87 13.69 10.46
C ALA A 340 2.13 13.76 11.33
N LEU A 341 2.68 12.60 11.70
CA LEU A 341 3.85 12.52 12.57
C LEU A 341 5.12 13.01 11.85
N PHE A 342 5.25 12.72 10.55
CA PHE A 342 6.28 13.27 9.69
C PHE A 342 6.27 14.80 9.70
N ASN A 343 5.11 15.42 9.44
CA ASN A 343 4.97 16.88 9.39
C ASN A 343 5.42 17.53 10.72
N GLN A 344 5.12 16.88 11.84
CA GLN A 344 5.55 17.32 13.17
C GLN A 344 7.07 17.14 13.36
N TYR A 345 7.62 15.96 13.08
CA TYR A 345 9.03 15.65 13.38
C TYR A 345 10.05 16.27 12.43
N VAL A 346 9.65 16.65 11.22
CA VAL A 346 10.50 17.50 10.36
C VAL A 346 10.83 18.83 11.04
N GLN A 347 9.95 19.37 11.88
CA GLN A 347 10.22 20.61 12.61
C GLN A 347 10.99 20.37 13.91
N LEU A 348 10.70 19.27 14.62
CA LEU A 348 11.22 19.04 15.98
C LEU A 348 12.57 18.33 16.00
N ILE A 349 12.80 17.38 15.10
CA ILE A 349 14.02 16.55 15.06
C ILE A 349 14.58 16.35 13.64
N PRO A 350 14.71 17.42 12.82
CA PRO A 350 15.15 17.28 11.42
C PRO A 350 16.51 16.60 11.29
N GLN A 351 17.42 16.82 12.23
CA GLN A 351 18.76 16.21 12.22
C GLN A 351 18.73 14.69 12.43
N ALA A 352 17.84 14.20 13.29
CA ALA A 352 17.67 12.76 13.49
C ALA A 352 17.07 12.10 12.24
N LEU A 353 16.07 12.75 11.63
CA LEU A 353 15.49 12.28 10.37
C LEU A 353 16.49 12.31 9.20
N ALA A 354 17.36 13.33 9.16
CA ALA A 354 18.41 13.47 8.16
C ALA A 354 19.49 12.38 8.24
N GLY A 355 19.67 11.77 9.42
CA GLY A 355 20.60 10.66 9.64
C GLY A 355 20.15 9.33 9.03
N LEU A 356 18.87 9.22 8.68
CA LEU A 356 18.32 8.01 8.07
C LEU A 356 18.83 7.84 6.63
N ARG A 357 18.87 6.58 6.19
CA ARG A 357 19.11 6.19 4.80
C ARG A 357 17.83 6.29 3.98
N ILE A 358 16.72 5.82 4.53
CA ILE A 358 15.38 5.87 3.93
C ILE A 358 14.38 6.35 4.97
N LEU A 359 13.62 7.39 4.64
CA LEU A 359 12.46 7.83 5.41
C LEU A 359 11.21 7.66 4.55
N LEU A 360 10.30 6.81 5.01
CA LEU A 360 9.02 6.58 4.37
C LEU A 360 7.93 7.32 5.16
N CYS A 361 6.97 7.90 4.46
CA CYS A 361 5.75 8.38 5.10
C CYS A 361 4.52 8.20 4.23
N GLY A 362 3.36 8.12 4.87
CA GLY A 362 2.09 7.92 4.18
C GLY A 362 0.89 7.85 5.13
N GLY A 363 -0.23 7.38 4.59
CA GLY A 363 -1.50 7.25 5.30
C GLY A 363 -2.44 8.45 5.14
N GLU A 364 -1.90 9.64 4.83
CA GLU A 364 -2.67 10.85 4.58
C GLU A 364 -2.00 11.71 3.51
N ARG A 365 -2.72 12.74 3.03
CA ARG A 365 -2.20 13.70 2.05
C ARG A 365 -0.98 14.43 2.62
N ALA A 366 0.18 14.21 2.00
CA ALA A 366 1.44 14.86 2.34
C ALA A 366 1.40 16.39 2.18
N ASP A 367 2.15 17.07 3.06
CA ASP A 367 2.44 18.51 2.98
C ASP A 367 3.72 18.75 2.16
N PRO A 368 3.63 19.38 0.97
CA PRO A 368 4.81 19.74 0.17
C PRO A 368 5.84 20.57 0.92
N ALA A 369 5.43 21.42 1.88
CA ALA A 369 6.35 22.27 2.62
C ALA A 369 7.27 21.44 3.55
N ALA A 370 6.71 20.47 4.28
CA ALA A 370 7.48 19.55 5.10
C ALA A 370 8.50 18.75 4.29
N PHE A 371 8.09 18.21 3.12
CA PHE A 371 9.01 17.50 2.23
C PHE A 371 10.15 18.39 1.72
N ARG A 372 9.84 19.62 1.25
CA ARG A 372 10.86 20.57 0.80
C ARG A 372 11.84 20.93 1.93
N SER A 373 11.32 21.17 3.13
CA SER A 373 12.13 21.53 4.30
C SER A 373 13.13 20.44 4.67
N LEU A 374 12.70 19.17 4.66
CA LEU A 374 13.61 18.06 4.97
C LEU A 374 14.61 17.80 3.84
N LEU A 375 14.18 17.83 2.57
CA LEU A 375 15.08 17.62 1.43
C LEU A 375 16.16 18.68 1.33
N ALA A 376 15.86 19.93 1.69
CA ALA A 376 16.85 21.01 1.75
C ALA A 376 17.93 20.75 2.82
N GLN A 377 17.59 20.08 3.91
CA GLN A 377 18.51 19.75 5.00
C GLN A 377 19.26 18.43 4.77
N ALA A 378 18.63 17.47 4.09
CA ALA A 378 19.11 16.11 3.93
C ALA A 378 19.02 15.64 2.45
N PRO A 379 19.82 16.19 1.53
CA PRO A 379 19.73 15.86 0.11
C PRO A 379 20.12 14.41 -0.22
N ALA A 380 20.84 13.73 0.68
CA ALA A 380 21.22 12.32 0.55
C ALA A 380 20.14 11.34 1.08
N LEU A 381 19.17 11.83 1.87
CA LEU A 381 18.09 11.02 2.40
C LEU A 381 17.16 10.59 1.28
N ARG A 382 16.83 9.30 1.23
CA ARG A 382 15.76 8.80 0.35
C ARG A 382 14.42 9.01 1.03
N LEU A 383 13.75 10.12 0.71
CA LEU A 383 12.42 10.43 1.21
C LEU A 383 11.35 9.84 0.28
N VAL A 384 10.53 8.91 0.79
CA VAL A 384 9.58 8.13 -0.01
C VAL A 384 8.16 8.34 0.50
N HIS A 385 7.31 8.93 -0.33
CA HIS A 385 5.88 9.03 -0.07
C HIS A 385 5.19 7.73 -0.49
N CYS A 386 4.39 7.15 0.41
CA CYS A 386 3.79 5.83 0.27
C CYS A 386 2.26 5.92 0.30
N TYR A 387 1.62 5.10 -0.53
CA TYR A 387 0.17 4.96 -0.54
C TYR A 387 -0.22 3.51 -0.72
N GLY A 388 -1.22 3.08 0.06
CA GLY A 388 -1.87 1.79 -0.09
C GLY A 388 -2.96 1.64 0.96
N PRO A 389 -4.14 1.11 0.60
CA PRO A 389 -5.09 0.63 1.59
C PRO A 389 -4.65 -0.72 2.16
N THR A 390 -5.16 -1.07 3.34
CA THR A 390 -4.87 -2.35 4.01
C THR A 390 -5.20 -3.57 3.15
N GLU A 391 -6.24 -3.46 2.33
CA GLU A 391 -6.67 -4.44 1.35
C GLU A 391 -5.62 -4.75 0.27
N THR A 392 -4.53 -3.98 0.19
CA THR A 392 -3.43 -4.18 -0.78
C THR A 392 -2.08 -4.48 -0.15
N THR A 393 -2.10 -4.79 1.15
CA THR A 393 -0.94 -5.05 2.01
C THR A 393 0.01 -3.85 2.11
N THR A 394 -0.38 -2.86 2.92
CA THR A 394 0.42 -1.70 3.31
C THR A 394 0.69 -0.69 2.18
N TYR A 395 1.46 -1.05 1.14
CA TYR A 395 1.81 -0.13 0.04
C TYR A 395 1.43 -0.71 -1.32
N ALA A 396 0.70 0.07 -2.11
CA ALA A 396 0.43 -0.18 -3.52
C ALA A 396 1.32 0.66 -4.42
N THR A 397 1.55 1.92 -4.07
CA THR A 397 2.39 2.85 -4.83
C THR A 397 3.38 3.59 -3.92
N THR A 398 4.50 3.99 -4.51
CA THR A 398 5.50 4.83 -3.85
C THR A 398 6.05 5.89 -4.78
N TYR A 399 6.43 7.04 -4.22
CA TYR A 399 7.13 8.13 -4.90
C TYR A 399 8.38 8.54 -4.12
N GLU A 400 9.57 8.27 -4.67
CA GLU A 400 10.81 8.82 -4.13
C GLU A 400 10.89 10.32 -4.49
N VAL A 401 10.72 11.18 -3.49
CA VAL A 401 10.66 12.63 -3.66
C VAL A 401 12.09 13.16 -3.67
N ARG A 402 12.61 13.46 -4.86
CA ARG A 402 13.94 14.10 -5.03
C ARG A 402 13.86 15.62 -5.04
N SER A 403 12.77 16.15 -5.57
CA SER A 403 12.48 17.58 -5.61
C SER A 403 10.98 17.81 -5.73
N LEU A 404 10.53 18.98 -5.26
CA LEU A 404 9.16 19.47 -5.43
C LEU A 404 9.25 20.93 -5.88
N ALA A 405 8.42 21.29 -6.86
CA ALA A 405 8.27 22.70 -7.24
C ALA A 405 7.77 23.53 -6.04
N GLU A 406 8.15 24.81 -5.99
CA GLU A 406 7.63 25.73 -4.96
C GLU A 406 6.11 25.86 -5.03
N THR A 407 5.57 25.82 -6.25
CA THR A 407 4.14 25.87 -6.57
C THR A 407 3.43 24.51 -6.46
N ALA A 408 4.11 23.46 -5.99
CA ALA A 408 3.47 22.15 -5.86
C ALA A 408 2.45 22.16 -4.71
N ASP A 409 1.18 21.91 -5.05
CA ASP A 409 0.08 21.86 -4.08
C ASP A 409 -0.06 20.49 -3.39
N SER A 410 0.58 19.44 -3.92
CA SER A 410 0.54 18.08 -3.38
C SER A 410 1.83 17.31 -3.68
N VAL A 411 2.05 16.22 -2.94
CA VAL A 411 3.10 15.24 -3.24
C VAL A 411 2.44 14.03 -3.90
N PRO A 412 2.87 13.62 -5.11
CA PRO A 412 2.33 12.43 -5.78
C PRO A 412 2.47 11.16 -4.94
N ILE A 413 1.55 10.23 -5.13
CA ILE A 413 1.64 8.86 -4.56
C ILE A 413 2.51 7.92 -5.41
N GLY A 414 2.95 8.38 -6.58
CA GLY A 414 3.98 7.76 -7.39
C GLY A 414 3.50 6.64 -8.29
N ARG A 415 4.29 5.57 -8.38
CA ARG A 415 4.08 4.43 -9.28
C ARG A 415 3.84 3.15 -8.51
N PRO A 416 3.20 2.13 -9.10
CA PRO A 416 3.01 0.84 -8.45
C PRO A 416 4.33 0.25 -8.00
N ILE A 417 4.35 -0.37 -6.82
CA ILE A 417 5.51 -1.17 -6.40
C ILE A 417 5.55 -2.49 -7.17
N SER A 418 6.61 -3.27 -6.97
CA SER A 418 6.81 -4.51 -7.73
C SER A 418 5.65 -5.49 -7.54
N ASN A 419 5.30 -6.21 -8.61
CA ASN A 419 4.18 -7.16 -8.67
C ASN A 419 2.82 -6.56 -8.27
N THR A 420 2.64 -5.25 -8.53
CA THR A 420 1.40 -4.49 -8.31
C THR A 420 0.96 -3.81 -9.59
N GLN A 421 -0.34 -3.83 -9.84
CA GLN A 421 -0.95 -3.10 -10.95
C GLN A 421 -1.87 -2.03 -10.37
N VAL A 422 -1.86 -0.84 -10.94
CA VAL A 422 -2.77 0.24 -10.58
C VAL A 422 -3.40 0.80 -11.85
N HIS A 423 -4.72 0.87 -11.83
CA HIS A 423 -5.53 1.43 -12.88
C HIS A 423 -6.31 2.61 -12.33
N VAL A 424 -6.49 3.64 -13.16
CA VAL A 424 -7.42 4.73 -12.88
C VAL A 424 -8.59 4.56 -13.84
N LEU A 425 -9.76 4.22 -13.31
CA LEU A 425 -10.91 3.78 -14.08
C LEU A 425 -12.10 4.72 -13.92
N ASP A 426 -12.97 4.75 -14.93
CA ASP A 426 -14.29 5.38 -14.81
C ASP A 426 -15.32 4.43 -14.17
N ALA A 427 -16.56 4.90 -14.05
CA ALA A 427 -17.68 4.13 -13.50
C ALA A 427 -18.08 2.90 -14.34
N GLN A 428 -17.49 2.73 -15.53
CA GLN A 428 -17.69 1.58 -16.42
C GLN A 428 -16.46 0.66 -16.44
N LEU A 429 -15.52 0.87 -15.51
CA LEU A 429 -14.25 0.14 -15.40
C LEU A 429 -13.36 0.28 -16.65
N GLN A 430 -13.48 1.39 -17.38
CA GLN A 430 -12.60 1.71 -18.50
C GLN A 430 -11.46 2.63 -18.04
N PRO A 431 -10.22 2.46 -18.55
CA PRO A 431 -9.12 3.36 -18.23
C PRO A 431 -9.43 4.80 -18.64
N VAL A 432 -9.25 5.73 -17.71
CA VAL A 432 -9.40 7.16 -18.01
C VAL A 432 -8.14 7.73 -18.67
N PRO A 433 -8.27 8.79 -19.50
CA PRO A 433 -7.11 9.49 -20.04
C PRO A 433 -6.16 10.06 -18.98
N VAL A 434 -4.87 10.18 -19.29
CA VAL A 434 -3.88 10.80 -18.38
C VAL A 434 -4.31 12.22 -17.97
N GLY A 435 -4.42 12.46 -16.67
CA GLY A 435 -4.85 13.76 -16.12
C GLY A 435 -6.36 13.91 -15.93
N VAL A 436 -7.15 12.90 -16.29
CA VAL A 436 -8.57 12.80 -15.91
C VAL A 436 -8.67 12.04 -14.59
N THR A 437 -9.50 12.53 -13.68
CA THR A 437 -9.79 11.86 -12.41
C THR A 437 -10.64 10.62 -12.64
N GLY A 438 -10.28 9.52 -11.98
CA GLY A 438 -11.07 8.29 -11.92
C GLY A 438 -10.84 7.56 -10.60
N GLU A 439 -11.46 6.40 -10.46
CA GLU A 439 -11.30 5.51 -9.32
C GLU A 439 -10.00 4.72 -9.43
N ILE A 440 -9.25 4.63 -8.32
CA ILE A 440 -8.02 3.84 -8.25
C ILE A 440 -8.40 2.38 -7.98
N CYS A 441 -8.10 1.49 -8.93
CA CYS A 441 -8.25 0.04 -8.78
C CYS A 441 -6.87 -0.61 -8.74
N ILE A 442 -6.64 -1.50 -7.77
CA ILE A 442 -5.33 -2.07 -7.48
C ILE A 442 -5.38 -3.58 -7.63
N GLY A 443 -4.46 -4.13 -8.42
CA GLY A 443 -4.28 -5.56 -8.67
C GLY A 443 -2.89 -6.06 -8.27
N GLY A 444 -2.70 -7.38 -8.35
CA GLY A 444 -1.41 -8.05 -8.13
C GLY A 444 -1.27 -8.75 -6.79
N ASP A 445 -0.03 -9.14 -6.46
CA ASP A 445 0.25 -10.12 -5.39
C ASP A 445 0.09 -9.61 -3.96
N GLY A 446 -0.20 -8.32 -3.75
CA GLY A 446 -0.54 -7.80 -2.41
C GLY A 446 -2.03 -7.59 -2.17
N VAL A 447 -2.91 -7.86 -3.15
CA VAL A 447 -4.35 -7.84 -2.92
C VAL A 447 -4.72 -8.92 -1.89
N ALA A 448 -5.45 -8.48 -0.86
CA ALA A 448 -5.96 -9.30 0.23
C ALA A 448 -6.95 -10.36 -0.27
N LYS A 449 -7.26 -11.33 0.57
CA LYS A 449 -8.17 -12.44 0.24
C LYS A 449 -9.65 -12.08 0.32
N GLY A 450 -9.98 -11.00 1.01
CA GLY A 450 -11.35 -10.68 1.37
C GLY A 450 -11.45 -9.94 2.68
N TYR A 451 -12.70 -9.67 3.06
CA TYR A 451 -13.07 -9.30 4.41
C TYR A 451 -13.61 -10.51 5.15
N LEU A 452 -13.12 -10.73 6.37
CA LEU A 452 -13.58 -11.80 7.24
C LEU A 452 -15.09 -11.68 7.50
N ASN A 453 -15.83 -12.79 7.38
CA ASN A 453 -17.28 -12.87 7.61
C ASN A 453 -18.12 -11.86 6.80
N ARG A 454 -17.62 -11.41 5.64
CA ARG A 454 -18.25 -10.38 4.79
C ARG A 454 -18.07 -10.71 3.29
N PRO A 455 -18.63 -11.83 2.78
CA PRO A 455 -18.46 -12.23 1.38
C PRO A 455 -19.06 -11.22 0.39
N GLU A 456 -20.19 -10.59 0.73
CA GLU A 456 -20.82 -9.56 -0.13
C GLU A 456 -19.93 -8.33 -0.29
N LEU A 457 -19.38 -7.82 0.80
CA LEU A 457 -18.43 -6.69 0.76
C LEU A 457 -17.14 -7.07 0.03
N SER A 458 -16.72 -8.34 0.15
CA SER A 458 -15.57 -8.84 -0.59
C SER A 458 -15.86 -8.80 -2.09
N ALA A 459 -16.99 -9.35 -2.56
CA ALA A 459 -17.37 -9.32 -3.97
C ALA A 459 -17.59 -7.90 -4.53
N GLU A 460 -17.95 -6.93 -3.68
CA GLU A 460 -18.08 -5.53 -4.08
C GLU A 460 -16.72 -4.82 -4.23
N LYS A 461 -15.76 -5.10 -3.34
CA LYS A 461 -14.53 -4.30 -3.18
C LYS A 461 -13.25 -4.97 -3.67
N LEU A 462 -13.26 -6.29 -3.86
CA LEU A 462 -12.10 -7.14 -4.17
C LEU A 462 -12.43 -8.09 -5.30
#